data_AF-A0A954FPG5-F1
#
_entry.id   AF-A0A954FPG5-F1
#
_cell.length_a   1.000
_cell.length_b   1.000
_cell.length_c   1.000
_cell.angle_alpha   90.00
_cell.angle_beta   90.00
_cell.angle_gamma   90.00
#
_symmetry.space_group_name_H-M   'P 1'
#
loop_
_entity.id
_entity.type
_entity.pdbx_description
1 polymer ?
#
loop_
_entity_poly.entity_id
_entity_poly.type
_entity_poly.pdbx_seq_one_letter_code
_entity_poly.pdbx_strand_id
1 'polypeptide(L)'
;MSRIFLSLMAILSLPASAMCDDETDALRHVDIPWPPVSEEVIQRYTAFRTVDAITVDGKLDEKTWQEVPRSPRFADLIRGHRTVHDTRAAVAWDDKYLYVGYWIEDPLVTARLTVRDEPIYTDNDVEFFLAFDNAYYEFEINPFGTIYEGLFVWESEYETAGFSKVPELDRSRKEVISVPFNGVGFQKHPRGLRTGYLKWDFPEAKTAAAIDGTVNDNSDRDRGWTVELAFPWSGMKSIALGDSRSIPPEAGDTWRMDFSRFNQFKEAPP
;
A
#
# COMPACT_ATOMS: atom_id res chain seq x y z
N MET A 1 17.73 2.37 49.63
CA MET A 1 16.50 2.34 48.80
C MET A 1 16.92 2.09 47.37
N SER A 2 16.39 1.02 46.79
CA SER A 2 16.88 0.36 45.58
C SER A 2 16.22 0.91 44.30
N ARG A 3 17.02 1.10 43.22
CA ARG A 3 16.81 0.68 41.79
C ARG A 3 15.48 1.09 41.07
N ILE A 4 15.36 1.45 39.78
CA ILE A 4 16.03 1.08 38.51
C ILE A 4 15.57 2.03 37.35
N PHE A 5 16.33 2.01 36.25
CA PHE A 5 16.10 2.65 34.92
C PHE A 5 15.46 1.67 33.91
N LEU A 6 14.92 2.22 32.80
CA LEU A 6 14.81 1.67 31.43
C LEU A 6 13.56 0.92 30.93
N SER A 7 13.17 1.42 29.75
CA SER A 7 12.71 0.75 28.52
C SER A 7 11.24 0.32 28.39
N LEU A 8 10.47 1.14 27.66
CA LEU A 8 9.25 0.69 27.00
C LEU A 8 9.64 0.20 25.60
N MET A 9 9.89 -1.10 25.49
CA MET A 9 9.96 -1.79 24.22
C MET A 9 8.52 -2.20 23.89
N ALA A 10 7.80 -1.38 23.12
CA ALA A 10 6.60 -1.84 22.45
C ALA A 10 7.07 -2.67 21.23
N ILE A 11 7.46 -3.91 21.50
CA ILE A 11 7.31 -4.97 20.52
C ILE A 11 5.80 -4.97 20.25
N LEU A 12 5.39 -4.48 19.08
CA LEU A 12 4.17 -4.96 18.46
C LEU A 12 4.39 -6.46 18.29
N SER A 13 4.07 -7.20 19.35
CA SER A 13 3.51 -8.52 19.16
C SER A 13 2.29 -8.24 18.30
N LEU A 14 2.40 -8.54 17.01
CA LEU A 14 1.26 -9.07 16.28
C LEU A 14 0.51 -9.93 17.31
N PRO A 15 -0.76 -9.63 17.63
CA PRO A 15 -1.55 -10.68 18.22
C PRO A 15 -1.48 -11.81 17.20
N ALA A 16 -0.89 -12.93 17.58
CA ALA A 16 -0.81 -14.17 16.77
C ALA A 16 -2.20 -14.74 16.42
N SER A 17 -3.26 -13.95 16.60
CA SER A 17 -4.63 -14.21 16.21
C SER A 17 -5.08 -13.37 15.01
N ALA A 18 -4.31 -12.38 14.54
CA ALA A 18 -4.58 -11.63 13.31
C ALA A 18 -3.73 -12.13 12.12
N MET A 19 -2.58 -12.74 12.39
CA MET A 19 -2.06 -13.79 11.51
C MET A 19 -2.75 -15.06 11.97
N CYS A 20 -3.69 -15.61 11.21
CA CYS A 20 -4.01 -17.01 11.40
C CYS A 20 -2.67 -17.76 11.31
N ASP A 21 -2.24 -18.35 12.43
CA ASP A 21 -1.34 -19.50 12.43
C ASP A 21 -1.99 -20.58 11.58
N ASP A 22 -1.77 -20.47 10.28
CA ASP A 22 -1.90 -21.56 9.33
C ASP A 22 -0.48 -21.84 8.83
N GLU A 23 0.38 -22.28 9.76
CA GLU A 23 1.60 -23.02 9.41
C GLU A 23 1.27 -24.31 8.63
N THR A 24 -0.01 -24.66 8.51
CA THR A 24 -0.53 -25.85 7.83
C THR A 24 -1.16 -25.61 6.46
N ASP A 25 -1.17 -24.38 5.92
CA ASP A 25 -1.69 -24.14 4.57
C ASP A 25 -0.75 -24.76 3.53
N ALA A 26 -1.19 -25.88 2.94
CA ALA A 26 -0.47 -26.64 1.93
C ALA A 26 -0.12 -25.82 0.67
N LEU A 27 -0.70 -24.63 0.49
CA LEU A 27 -0.42 -23.70 -0.60
C LEU A 27 0.81 -22.81 -0.34
N ARG A 28 1.28 -22.69 0.91
CA ARG A 28 2.47 -21.88 1.22
C ARG A 28 3.75 -22.62 0.82
N HIS A 29 4.33 -22.22 -0.29
CA HIS A 29 5.63 -22.74 -0.74
C HIS A 29 6.76 -22.24 0.19
N VAL A 30 7.48 -23.17 0.82
CA VAL A 30 8.53 -22.87 1.82
C VAL A 30 9.89 -22.49 1.19
N ASP A 31 10.07 -22.80 -0.10
CA ASP A 31 11.31 -22.56 -0.86
C ASP A 31 11.03 -21.91 -2.22
N ILE A 32 10.60 -20.66 -2.20
CA ILE A 32 10.40 -19.83 -3.39
C ILE A 32 11.75 -19.24 -3.82
N PRO A 33 12.22 -19.45 -5.06
CA PRO A 33 13.46 -18.85 -5.55
C PRO A 33 13.32 -17.33 -5.73
N TRP A 34 14.45 -16.62 -5.83
CA TRP A 34 14.45 -15.21 -6.21
C TRP A 34 14.76 -15.06 -7.72
N PRO A 35 14.01 -14.23 -8.48
CA PRO A 35 12.77 -13.56 -8.07
C PRO A 35 11.61 -14.56 -7.88
N PRO A 36 10.67 -14.29 -6.97
CA PRO A 36 9.56 -15.20 -6.68
C PRO A 36 8.57 -15.34 -7.84
N VAL A 37 8.58 -14.37 -8.74
CA VAL A 37 7.67 -14.26 -9.89
C VAL A 37 8.50 -13.86 -11.12
N SER A 38 8.29 -14.55 -12.25
CA SER A 38 8.94 -14.20 -13.51
C SER A 38 8.32 -12.96 -14.16
N GLU A 39 9.12 -12.19 -14.90
CA GLU A 39 8.67 -10.98 -15.63
C GLU A 39 7.53 -11.20 -16.64
N GLU A 40 7.34 -12.43 -17.10
CA GLU A 40 6.31 -12.79 -18.08
C GLU A 40 4.90 -12.81 -17.47
N VAL A 41 4.79 -13.11 -16.17
CA VAL A 41 3.50 -13.26 -15.50
C VAL A 41 3.08 -12.00 -14.72
N ILE A 42 4.00 -11.03 -14.58
CA ILE A 42 3.69 -9.74 -13.98
C ILE A 42 2.74 -8.98 -14.91
N GLN A 43 1.59 -8.58 -14.37
CA GLN A 43 0.60 -7.81 -15.11
C GLN A 43 1.20 -6.46 -15.52
N ARG A 44 0.95 -6.06 -16.77
CA ARG A 44 1.39 -4.77 -17.31
C ARG A 44 0.20 -3.84 -17.46
N TYR A 45 0.38 -2.60 -17.01
CA TYR A 45 -0.60 -1.53 -17.11
C TYR A 45 0.09 -0.29 -17.73
N THR A 46 -0.59 0.39 -18.64
CA THR A 46 -0.09 1.65 -19.21
C THR A 46 -0.81 2.80 -18.52
N ALA A 47 -0.07 3.59 -17.74
CA ALA A 47 -0.60 4.80 -17.11
C ALA A 47 -0.64 5.95 -18.13
N PHE A 48 -1.84 6.49 -18.35
CA PHE A 48 -2.05 7.58 -19.29
C PHE A 48 -1.96 8.93 -18.58
N ARG A 49 -1.60 9.96 -19.35
CA ARG A 49 -1.70 11.33 -18.86
C ARG A 49 -3.16 11.72 -18.63
N THR A 50 -3.41 12.51 -17.60
CA THR A 50 -4.74 13.10 -17.38
C THR A 50 -5.16 14.01 -18.54
N VAL A 51 -6.45 14.05 -18.84
CA VAL A 51 -7.04 14.90 -19.89
C VAL A 51 -7.77 16.13 -19.31
N ASP A 52 -8.02 16.10 -18.01
CA ASP A 52 -8.62 17.15 -17.19
C ASP A 52 -7.98 17.17 -15.80
N ALA A 53 -8.28 18.21 -15.03
CA ALA A 53 -7.80 18.32 -13.66
C ALA A 53 -8.57 17.35 -12.75
N ILE A 54 -7.84 16.60 -11.93
CA ILE A 54 -8.43 15.68 -10.95
C ILE A 54 -8.64 16.42 -9.61
N THR A 55 -9.85 16.35 -9.08
CA THR A 55 -10.20 16.84 -7.75
C THR A 55 -10.35 15.66 -6.82
N VAL A 56 -9.34 15.41 -5.99
CA VAL A 56 -9.33 14.26 -5.07
C VAL A 56 -10.47 14.38 -4.04
N ASP A 57 -11.61 13.78 -4.36
CA ASP A 57 -12.83 13.76 -3.55
C ASP A 57 -13.44 12.36 -3.42
N GLY A 58 -12.82 11.38 -4.08
CA GLY A 58 -13.12 9.96 -3.94
C GLY A 58 -14.19 9.48 -4.92
N LYS A 59 -14.81 10.32 -5.75
CA LYS A 59 -15.95 9.93 -6.60
C LYS A 59 -15.57 9.36 -7.96
N LEU A 60 -14.37 9.67 -8.44
CA LEU A 60 -13.85 9.19 -9.74
C LEU A 60 -14.78 9.55 -10.93
N ASP A 61 -15.41 10.73 -10.89
CA ASP A 61 -16.37 11.17 -11.92
C ASP A 61 -15.73 12.07 -13.01
N GLU A 62 -14.46 12.41 -12.86
CA GLU A 62 -13.66 13.14 -13.84
C GLU A 62 -13.51 12.37 -15.15
N LYS A 63 -13.35 13.13 -16.24
CA LYS A 63 -13.25 12.58 -17.59
C LYS A 63 -12.06 11.62 -17.70
N THR A 64 -10.93 11.94 -17.05
CA THR A 64 -9.77 11.05 -16.99
C THR A 64 -10.16 9.67 -16.48
N TRP A 65 -10.90 9.55 -15.36
CA TRP A 65 -11.30 8.25 -14.79
C TRP A 65 -12.30 7.47 -15.63
N GLN A 66 -13.08 8.16 -16.46
CA GLN A 66 -13.99 7.52 -17.40
C GLN A 66 -13.27 7.00 -18.66
N GLU A 67 -12.11 7.54 -19.00
CA GLU A 67 -11.37 7.22 -20.23
C GLU A 67 -10.17 6.29 -20.03
N VAL A 68 -9.48 6.36 -18.88
CA VAL A 68 -8.33 5.48 -18.63
C VAL A 68 -8.77 4.02 -18.48
N PRO A 69 -8.01 3.06 -19.03
CA PRO A 69 -8.31 1.66 -18.83
C PRO A 69 -8.21 1.33 -17.35
N ARG A 70 -9.11 0.49 -16.84
CA ARG A 70 -9.00 -0.09 -15.51
C ARG A 70 -8.19 -1.38 -15.57
N SER A 71 -7.57 -1.75 -14.46
CA SER A 71 -6.91 -3.03 -14.30
C SER A 71 -7.89 -4.18 -14.56
N PRO A 72 -7.38 -5.39 -14.84
CA PRO A 72 -8.14 -6.61 -14.59
C PRO A 72 -8.69 -6.62 -13.16
N ARG A 73 -9.73 -7.44 -12.95
CA ARG A 73 -10.26 -7.70 -11.61
C ARG A 73 -9.16 -8.29 -10.73
N PHE A 74 -9.11 -7.88 -9.48
CA PHE A 74 -8.19 -8.45 -8.50
C PHE A 74 -8.45 -9.96 -8.33
N ALA A 75 -7.39 -10.69 -8.01
CA ALA A 75 -7.44 -12.10 -7.71
C ALA A 75 -7.18 -12.33 -6.23
N ASP A 76 -7.66 -13.46 -5.71
CA ASP A 76 -7.36 -13.92 -4.36
C ASP A 76 -5.83 -14.09 -4.20
N LEU A 77 -5.25 -13.45 -3.19
CA LEU A 77 -3.79 -13.38 -2.99
C LEU A 77 -3.15 -14.76 -2.75
N ILE A 78 -3.92 -15.72 -2.21
CA ILE A 78 -3.40 -17.05 -1.84
C ILE A 78 -3.63 -18.06 -2.97
N ARG A 79 -4.82 -18.06 -3.57
CA ARG A 79 -5.27 -19.07 -4.53
C ARG A 79 -5.13 -18.61 -5.98
N GLY A 80 -4.98 -17.31 -6.23
CA GLY A 80 -4.95 -16.72 -7.57
C GLY A 80 -6.28 -16.82 -8.32
N HIS A 81 -7.37 -17.20 -7.64
CA HIS A 81 -8.69 -17.31 -8.24
C HIS A 81 -9.41 -15.97 -8.26
N ARG A 82 -10.50 -15.90 -9.02
CA ARG A 82 -11.36 -14.73 -9.04
C ARG A 82 -11.99 -14.51 -7.66
N THR A 83 -11.92 -13.29 -7.14
CA THR A 83 -12.61 -12.86 -5.91
C THR A 83 -14.14 -12.83 -6.11
N VAL A 84 -14.93 -12.96 -5.04
CA VAL A 84 -16.40 -12.86 -5.09
C VAL A 84 -16.87 -11.45 -5.49
N HIS A 85 -16.24 -10.41 -4.95
CA HIS A 85 -16.55 -9.01 -5.26
C HIS A 85 -15.49 -8.39 -6.17
N ASP A 86 -15.91 -7.59 -7.16
CA ASP A 86 -14.99 -6.95 -8.09
C ASP A 86 -14.18 -5.86 -7.39
N THR A 87 -12.90 -5.77 -7.72
CA THR A 87 -12.06 -4.65 -7.33
C THR A 87 -11.09 -4.39 -8.47
N ARG A 88 -10.95 -3.12 -8.82
CA ARG A 88 -10.09 -2.66 -9.90
C ARG A 88 -9.41 -1.38 -9.51
N ALA A 89 -8.21 -1.19 -10.04
CA ALA A 89 -7.47 0.05 -9.92
C ALA A 89 -7.23 0.66 -11.31
N ALA A 90 -6.92 1.95 -11.36
CA ALA A 90 -6.36 2.61 -12.53
C ALA A 90 -5.27 3.58 -12.09
N VAL A 91 -4.31 3.84 -12.97
CA VAL A 91 -3.22 4.77 -12.72
C VAL A 91 -3.22 5.82 -13.82
N ALA A 92 -3.18 7.08 -13.42
CA ALA A 92 -3.01 8.22 -14.32
C ALA A 92 -1.90 9.13 -13.79
N TRP A 93 -1.45 10.09 -14.59
CA TRP A 93 -0.44 11.05 -14.14
C TRP A 93 -0.50 12.38 -14.87
N ASP A 94 0.04 13.41 -14.23
CA ASP A 94 0.32 14.70 -14.86
C ASP A 94 1.71 15.21 -14.46
N ASP A 95 2.01 16.48 -14.74
CA ASP A 95 3.31 17.09 -14.39
C ASP A 95 3.55 17.20 -12.87
N LYS A 96 2.53 17.00 -12.03
CA LYS A 96 2.56 17.24 -10.59
C LYS A 96 2.32 15.98 -9.75
N TYR A 97 1.47 15.08 -10.20
CA TYR A 97 1.03 13.93 -9.42
C TYR A 97 1.06 12.62 -10.21
N LEU A 98 1.32 11.54 -9.48
CA LEU A 98 0.81 10.21 -9.78
C LEU A 98 -0.59 10.09 -9.17
N TYR A 99 -1.55 9.62 -9.95
CA TYR A 99 -2.92 9.38 -9.49
C TYR A 99 -3.23 7.89 -9.47
N VAL A 100 -3.98 7.45 -8.46
CA VAL A 100 -4.51 6.10 -8.36
C VAL A 100 -5.98 6.16 -7.99
N GLY A 101 -6.82 5.45 -8.75
CA GLY A 101 -8.24 5.32 -8.49
C GLY A 101 -8.62 3.86 -8.27
N TYR A 102 -9.47 3.57 -7.27
CA TYR A 102 -10.02 2.24 -7.02
C TYR A 102 -11.54 2.23 -7.12
N TRP A 103 -12.08 1.19 -7.76
CA TRP A 103 -13.49 0.84 -7.74
C TRP A 103 -13.66 -0.47 -7.00
N ILE A 104 -14.37 -0.42 -5.87
CA ILE A 104 -14.46 -1.55 -4.94
C ILE A 104 -15.93 -1.92 -4.79
N GLU A 105 -16.30 -3.10 -5.32
CA GLU A 105 -17.60 -3.70 -5.02
C GLU A 105 -17.56 -4.24 -3.59
N ASP A 106 -18.51 -3.84 -2.76
CA ASP A 106 -18.59 -4.28 -1.38
C ASP A 106 -20.04 -4.16 -0.90
N PRO A 107 -20.79 -5.28 -0.78
CA PRO A 107 -22.20 -5.23 -0.38
C PRO A 107 -22.41 -5.00 1.11
N LEU A 108 -21.34 -5.02 1.92
CA LEU A 108 -21.36 -4.86 3.36
C LEU A 108 -20.15 -3.99 3.75
N VAL A 109 -20.22 -2.69 3.46
CA VAL A 109 -19.08 -1.80 3.70
C VAL A 109 -18.82 -1.70 5.21
N THR A 110 -17.65 -2.18 5.66
CA THR A 110 -17.25 -2.12 7.07
C THR A 110 -15.95 -1.39 7.29
N ALA A 111 -15.91 -0.52 8.28
CA ALA A 111 -14.71 0.16 8.77
C ALA A 111 -14.89 0.52 10.24
N ARG A 112 -13.83 0.45 11.05
CA ARG A 112 -13.88 0.75 12.49
C ARG A 112 -12.79 1.72 12.90
N LEU A 113 -11.62 1.58 12.30
CA LEU A 113 -10.43 2.36 12.63
C LEU A 113 -10.54 3.74 11.99
N THR A 114 -10.20 4.77 12.76
CA THR A 114 -10.41 6.18 12.38
C THR A 114 -9.18 7.05 12.68
N VAL A 115 -8.18 6.48 13.35
CA VAL A 115 -6.93 7.17 13.67
C VAL A 115 -5.87 6.72 12.67
N ARG A 116 -5.19 7.69 12.07
CA ARG A 116 -4.07 7.44 11.15
C ARG A 116 -3.02 6.53 11.79
N ASP A 117 -2.46 5.63 10.99
CA ASP A 117 -1.51 4.57 11.35
C ASP A 117 -2.05 3.50 12.32
N GLU A 118 -3.37 3.44 12.54
CA GLU A 118 -3.97 2.22 13.10
C GLU A 118 -3.80 1.05 12.11
N PRO A 119 -3.81 -0.21 12.58
CA PRO A 119 -3.63 -1.38 11.72
C PRO A 119 -4.88 -1.64 10.85
N ILE A 120 -5.09 -0.81 9.83
CA ILE A 120 -6.31 -0.82 9.01
C ILE A 120 -6.44 -2.00 8.05
N TYR A 121 -5.35 -2.74 7.81
CA TYR A 121 -5.41 -4.13 7.30
C TYR A 121 -6.31 -5.09 8.13
N THR A 122 -6.80 -4.67 9.30
CA THR A 122 -7.84 -5.40 10.08
C THR A 122 -9.28 -4.93 9.82
N ASP A 123 -9.49 -3.90 9.00
CA ASP A 123 -10.75 -3.45 8.43
C ASP A 123 -10.92 -3.98 6.97
N ASN A 124 -11.92 -3.48 6.24
CA ASN A 124 -11.84 -3.50 4.78
C ASN A 124 -10.96 -2.32 4.35
N ASP A 125 -10.04 -2.55 3.43
CA ASP A 125 -9.16 -1.51 2.90
C ASP A 125 -8.76 -1.78 1.45
N VAL A 126 -8.06 -0.83 0.85
CA VAL A 126 -7.23 -1.07 -0.33
C VAL A 126 -5.83 -0.58 -0.09
N GLU A 127 -4.88 -1.26 -0.69
CA GLU A 127 -3.46 -0.99 -0.53
C GLU A 127 -2.82 -0.62 -1.88
N PHE A 128 -1.87 0.30 -1.82
CA PHE A 128 -1.03 0.73 -2.93
C PHE A 128 0.43 0.59 -2.52
N PHE A 129 1.20 -0.15 -3.31
CA PHE A 129 2.65 -0.23 -3.15
C PHE A 129 3.34 0.43 -4.33
N LEU A 130 4.37 1.21 -4.05
CA LEU A 130 5.21 1.86 -5.03
C LEU A 130 6.68 1.53 -4.77
N ALA A 131 7.31 0.82 -5.71
CA ALA A 131 8.70 0.42 -5.57
C ALA A 131 9.67 1.36 -6.29
N PHE A 132 10.76 1.64 -5.59
CA PHE A 132 12.00 2.27 -6.04
C PHE A 132 13.16 1.28 -6.00
N ASP A 133 14.27 1.65 -6.64
CA ASP A 133 15.47 0.82 -6.65
C ASP A 133 15.93 0.52 -5.22
N ASN A 134 15.86 1.50 -4.30
CA ASN A 134 16.41 1.36 -2.95
C ASN A 134 15.39 1.46 -1.80
N ALA A 135 14.11 1.66 -2.12
CA ALA A 135 13.04 1.71 -1.14
C ALA A 135 11.72 1.26 -1.77
N TYR A 136 10.71 0.95 -0.96
CA TYR A 136 9.32 0.93 -1.42
C TYR A 136 8.43 1.61 -0.40
N TYR A 137 7.33 2.17 -0.90
CA TYR A 137 6.28 2.80 -0.13
C TYR A 137 5.06 1.88 -0.10
N GLU A 138 4.42 1.78 1.06
CA GLU A 138 3.17 1.08 1.33
C GLU A 138 2.16 2.11 1.82
N PHE A 139 0.98 2.09 1.22
CA PHE A 139 -0.15 2.94 1.58
C PHE A 139 -1.40 2.10 1.65
N GLU A 140 -2.18 2.26 2.70
CA GLU A 140 -3.48 1.63 2.89
C GLU A 140 -4.52 2.73 3.17
N ILE A 141 -5.76 2.49 2.75
CA ILE A 141 -6.89 3.36 3.11
C ILE A 141 -8.18 2.55 3.28
N ASN A 142 -8.92 2.84 4.36
CA ASN A 142 -10.22 2.21 4.64
C ASN A 142 -11.41 3.08 4.16
N PRO A 143 -12.66 2.58 4.20
CA PRO A 143 -13.85 3.35 3.81
C PRO A 143 -14.07 4.69 4.52
N PHE A 144 -13.51 4.89 5.72
CA PHE A 144 -13.56 6.18 6.43
C PHE A 144 -12.51 7.19 5.94
N GLY A 145 -11.65 6.80 4.99
CA GLY A 145 -10.49 7.59 4.57
C GLY A 145 -9.36 7.57 5.60
N THR A 146 -9.37 6.60 6.52
CA THR A 146 -8.29 6.41 7.49
C THR A 146 -7.11 5.78 6.78
N ILE A 147 -5.91 6.29 7.04
CA ILE A 147 -4.70 5.92 6.32
C ILE A 147 -3.76 5.16 7.26
N TYR A 148 -3.15 4.11 6.74
CA TYR A 148 -1.91 3.54 7.26
C TYR A 148 -0.86 3.65 6.16
N GLU A 149 0.37 3.99 6.52
CA GLU A 149 1.45 4.00 5.54
C GLU A 149 2.82 3.73 6.15
N GLY A 150 3.71 3.24 5.31
CA GLY A 150 5.06 2.85 5.70
C GLY A 150 6.05 3.05 4.57
N LEU A 151 7.24 3.50 4.92
CA LEU A 151 8.38 3.52 4.01
C LEU A 151 9.41 2.47 4.41
N PHE A 152 9.89 1.69 3.45
CA PHE A 152 10.85 0.62 3.69
C PHE A 152 12.08 0.81 2.83
N VAL A 153 13.21 1.08 3.47
CA VAL A 153 14.50 1.33 2.82
C VAL A 153 15.39 0.11 2.96
N TRP A 154 16.07 -0.32 1.90
CA TRP A 154 17.06 -1.40 2.02
C TRP A 154 18.17 -1.01 2.99
N GLU A 155 18.43 -1.86 3.99
CA GLU A 155 19.40 -1.52 5.03
C GLU A 155 20.81 -1.35 4.47
N SER A 156 21.16 -2.15 3.46
CA SER A 156 22.42 -2.05 2.73
C SER A 156 22.60 -0.73 1.96
N GLU A 157 21.51 -0.02 1.65
CA GLU A 157 21.55 1.22 0.87
C GLU A 157 21.30 2.50 1.66
N TYR A 158 20.96 2.37 2.95
CA TYR A 158 20.56 3.51 3.77
C TYR A 158 21.60 4.65 3.77
N GLU A 159 22.88 4.30 3.88
CA GLU A 159 23.98 5.28 3.83
C GLU A 159 24.41 5.62 2.39
N THR A 160 24.57 4.61 1.53
CA THR A 160 25.15 4.75 0.19
C THR A 160 24.24 5.52 -0.76
N ALA A 161 22.93 5.30 -0.70
CA ALA A 161 21.93 6.06 -1.46
C ALA A 161 21.63 7.43 -0.83
N GLY A 162 22.06 7.67 0.43
CA GLY A 162 21.95 8.97 1.09
C GLY A 162 20.67 9.19 1.89
N PHE A 163 19.90 8.14 2.19
CA PHE A 163 18.73 8.22 3.06
C PHE A 163 19.06 8.73 4.47
N SER A 164 20.29 8.48 4.96
CA SER A 164 20.77 9.02 6.23
C SER A 164 20.82 10.55 6.32
N LYS A 165 20.73 11.25 5.19
CA LYS A 165 20.69 12.72 5.11
C LYS A 165 19.28 13.27 4.99
N VAL A 166 18.27 12.42 4.85
CA VAL A 166 16.86 12.82 4.81
C VAL A 166 16.39 13.03 6.24
N PRO A 167 15.98 14.25 6.65
CA PRO A 167 15.67 14.54 8.05
C PRO A 167 14.59 13.64 8.65
N GLU A 168 13.61 13.20 7.86
CA GLU A 168 12.51 12.32 8.29
C GLU A 168 12.96 10.87 8.49
N LEU A 169 14.13 10.49 7.96
CA LEU A 169 14.67 9.13 8.01
C LEU A 169 15.94 9.02 8.86
N ASP A 170 16.46 10.15 9.33
CA ASP A 170 17.65 10.26 10.17
C ASP A 170 17.42 9.60 11.53
N ARG A 171 17.94 8.38 11.68
CA ARG A 171 17.84 7.55 12.89
C ARG A 171 18.52 8.15 14.12
N SER A 172 19.31 9.21 13.98
CA SER A 172 19.90 9.93 15.13
C SER A 172 18.88 10.83 15.84
N ARG A 173 17.78 11.18 15.15
CA ARG A 173 16.66 11.96 15.67
C ARG A 173 15.73 11.08 16.49
N LYS A 174 15.32 11.54 17.66
CA LYS A 174 14.53 10.74 18.63
C LYS A 174 13.08 10.52 18.19
N GLU A 175 12.58 11.42 17.37
CA GLU A 175 11.25 11.41 16.76
C GLU A 175 11.15 10.44 15.57
N VAL A 176 12.27 10.04 14.98
CA VAL A 176 12.31 9.09 13.86
C VAL A 176 12.29 7.68 14.44
N ILE A 177 11.13 7.03 14.34
CA ILE A 177 10.94 5.65 14.76
C ILE A 177 11.18 4.75 13.55
N SER A 178 12.12 3.82 13.69
CA SER A 178 12.45 2.85 12.65
C SER A 178 12.60 1.45 13.23
N VAL A 179 12.24 0.44 12.44
CA VAL A 179 12.27 -0.97 12.84
C VAL A 179 12.93 -1.83 11.76
N PRO A 180 13.75 -2.84 12.12
CA PRO A 180 14.17 -3.84 11.16
C PRO A 180 12.95 -4.56 10.58
N PHE A 181 12.92 -4.74 9.26
CA PHE A 181 11.81 -5.34 8.55
C PHE A 181 12.31 -6.38 7.54
N ASN A 182 11.77 -7.59 7.62
CA ASN A 182 12.18 -8.73 6.80
C ASN A 182 11.11 -9.18 5.79
N GLY A 183 10.06 -8.39 5.59
CA GLY A 183 8.91 -8.79 4.78
C GLY A 183 7.88 -9.61 5.54
N VAL A 184 6.68 -9.73 4.96
CA VAL A 184 5.59 -10.58 5.42
C VAL A 184 5.52 -11.80 4.49
N GLY A 185 5.57 -13.01 5.05
CA GLY A 185 5.61 -14.26 4.27
C GLY A 185 6.98 -14.55 3.65
N PHE A 186 7.42 -13.80 2.64
CA PHE A 186 8.71 -14.03 1.96
C PHE A 186 9.86 -13.28 2.67
N GLN A 187 10.73 -14.04 3.34
CA GLN A 187 11.80 -13.50 4.21
C GLN A 187 13.23 -13.72 3.69
N LYS A 188 13.40 -14.35 2.51
CA LYS A 188 14.71 -14.74 1.94
C LYS A 188 15.13 -13.82 0.80
N HIS A 189 15.00 -12.50 0.96
CA HIS A 189 15.40 -11.56 -0.09
C HIS A 189 16.94 -11.44 -0.18
N PRO A 190 17.56 -11.50 -1.37
CA PRO A 190 19.03 -11.49 -1.51
C PRO A 190 19.73 -10.22 -0.99
N ARG A 191 19.00 -9.10 -0.92
CA ARG A 191 19.50 -7.82 -0.35
C ARG A 191 19.43 -7.74 1.18
N GLY A 192 18.90 -8.76 1.86
CA GLY A 192 18.80 -8.81 3.32
C GLY A 192 17.61 -8.03 3.88
N LEU A 193 17.79 -7.37 5.02
CA LEU A 193 16.75 -6.62 5.72
C LEU A 193 16.49 -5.27 5.07
N ARG A 194 15.30 -4.75 5.36
CA ARG A 194 14.94 -3.34 5.19
C ARG A 194 14.81 -2.69 6.56
N THR A 195 14.88 -1.38 6.59
CA THR A 195 14.43 -0.58 7.73
C THR A 195 13.08 0.03 7.38
N GLY A 196 12.07 -0.29 8.18
CA GLY A 196 10.71 0.24 8.08
C GLY A 196 10.52 1.50 8.93
N TYR A 197 9.91 2.51 8.34
CA TYR A 197 9.53 3.77 8.95
C TYR A 197 8.00 3.87 8.95
N LEU A 198 7.37 3.23 9.94
CA LEU A 198 5.90 3.06 10.03
C LEU A 198 5.14 4.30 10.56
N LYS A 199 5.84 5.41 10.68
CA LYS A 199 5.34 6.73 11.10
C LYS A 199 5.74 7.82 10.10
N TRP A 200 6.20 7.39 8.93
CA TRP A 200 6.57 8.30 7.86
C TRP A 200 5.32 8.60 7.04
N ASP A 201 5.05 9.89 6.85
CA ASP A 201 3.91 10.37 6.09
C ASP A 201 4.38 10.85 4.72
N PHE A 202 3.72 10.41 3.65
CA PHE A 202 4.02 10.87 2.31
C PHE A 202 3.76 12.38 2.18
N PRO A 203 4.78 13.20 1.88
CA PRO A 203 4.64 14.65 1.85
C PRO A 203 3.59 15.10 0.82
N GLU A 204 2.59 15.84 1.30
CA GLU A 204 1.56 16.48 0.47
C GLU A 204 0.67 15.51 -0.35
N ALA A 205 0.63 14.22 0.02
CA ALA A 205 -0.33 13.29 -0.56
C ALA A 205 -1.78 13.77 -0.33
N LYS A 206 -2.63 13.57 -1.33
CA LYS A 206 -4.07 13.81 -1.23
C LYS A 206 -4.79 12.48 -1.36
N THR A 207 -5.78 12.26 -0.51
CA THR A 207 -6.52 11.02 -0.45
C THR A 207 -7.98 11.31 -0.20
N ALA A 208 -8.87 10.52 -0.80
CA ALA A 208 -10.28 10.56 -0.51
C ALA A 208 -10.90 9.17 -0.75
N ALA A 209 -11.92 8.87 0.06
CA ALA A 209 -12.78 7.71 -0.12
C ALA A 209 -14.23 8.19 -0.20
N ALA A 210 -15.01 7.59 -1.09
CA ALA A 210 -16.44 7.85 -1.19
C ALA A 210 -17.21 6.53 -1.11
N ILE A 211 -18.18 6.47 -0.21
CA ILE A 211 -19.03 5.29 -0.02
C ILE A 211 -20.28 5.43 -0.88
N ASP A 212 -20.62 4.38 -1.60
CA ASP A 212 -21.87 4.25 -2.33
C ASP A 212 -22.79 3.22 -1.64
N GLY A 213 -23.41 3.70 -0.56
CA GLY A 213 -24.15 2.87 0.38
C GLY A 213 -24.11 3.46 1.79
N THR A 214 -24.16 2.59 2.79
CA THR A 214 -24.03 2.92 4.20
C THR A 214 -22.91 2.09 4.84
N VAL A 215 -22.12 2.71 5.72
CA VAL A 215 -21.01 2.04 6.38
C VAL A 215 -21.44 1.47 7.72
N ASN A 216 -21.07 0.21 7.98
CA ASN A 216 -21.41 -0.56 9.17
C ASN A 216 -22.92 -0.81 9.37
N ASP A 217 -23.72 -0.80 8.32
CA ASP A 217 -25.10 -1.26 8.35
C ASP A 217 -25.22 -2.55 7.51
N ASN A 218 -25.48 -3.68 8.17
CA ASN A 218 -25.66 -4.96 7.48
C ASN A 218 -27.14 -5.24 7.15
N SER A 219 -28.05 -4.30 7.47
CA SER A 219 -29.49 -4.41 7.20
C SER A 219 -29.85 -4.10 5.75
N ASP A 220 -29.00 -3.38 5.03
CA ASP A 220 -29.10 -3.14 3.59
C ASP A 220 -27.93 -3.76 2.82
N ARG A 221 -27.82 -3.43 1.53
CA ARG A 221 -26.77 -3.90 0.65
C ARG A 221 -26.25 -2.74 -0.16
N ASP A 222 -24.95 -2.50 -0.04
CA ASP A 222 -24.27 -1.40 -0.69
C ASP A 222 -23.83 -1.77 -2.10
N ARG A 223 -23.48 -0.75 -2.90
CA ARG A 223 -22.76 -0.98 -4.17
C ARG A 223 -21.27 -1.09 -3.93
N GLY A 224 -20.78 -0.42 -2.88
CA GLY A 224 -19.39 -0.48 -2.44
C GLY A 224 -18.84 0.92 -2.21
N TRP A 225 -17.60 1.14 -2.62
CA TRP A 225 -16.91 2.41 -2.38
C TRP A 225 -15.80 2.62 -3.41
N THR A 226 -15.31 3.85 -3.46
CA THR A 226 -14.26 4.29 -4.36
C THR A 226 -13.18 5.01 -3.57
N VAL A 227 -11.95 4.94 -4.08
CA VAL A 227 -10.80 5.62 -3.51
C VAL A 227 -10.11 6.40 -4.61
N GLU A 228 -9.66 7.61 -4.27
CA GLU A 228 -8.93 8.49 -5.17
C GLU A 228 -7.70 9.05 -4.45
N LEU A 229 -6.54 8.87 -5.05
CA LEU A 229 -5.24 9.22 -4.49
C LEU A 229 -4.47 10.11 -5.45
N ALA A 230 -3.74 11.08 -4.92
CA ALA A 230 -2.75 11.85 -5.67
C ALA A 230 -1.45 11.97 -4.86
N PHE A 231 -0.39 11.36 -5.37
CA PHE A 231 0.96 11.41 -4.80
C PHE A 231 1.82 12.40 -5.58
N PRO A 232 2.24 13.52 -4.97
CA PRO A 232 3.02 14.51 -5.68
C PRO A 232 4.41 13.98 -6.02
N TRP A 233 4.87 14.23 -7.25
CA TRP A 233 6.22 13.86 -7.69
C TRP A 233 7.31 14.50 -6.83
N SER A 234 7.07 15.69 -6.26
CA SER A 234 7.97 16.34 -5.31
C SER A 234 8.16 15.52 -4.04
N GLY A 235 7.10 14.87 -3.53
CA GLY A 235 7.14 14.01 -2.34
C GLY A 235 7.91 12.70 -2.56
N MET A 236 8.01 12.23 -3.82
CA MET A 236 8.77 11.01 -4.14
C MET A 236 10.30 11.19 -4.08
N LYS A 237 10.80 12.43 -4.15
CA LYS A 237 12.24 12.69 -4.30
C LYS A 237 13.08 12.17 -3.13
N SER A 238 12.54 12.18 -1.91
CA SER A 238 13.23 11.69 -0.71
C SER A 238 13.25 10.16 -0.62
N ILE A 239 12.36 9.47 -1.33
CA ILE A 239 12.20 8.02 -1.29
C ILE A 239 12.75 7.31 -2.54
N ALA A 240 12.98 8.06 -3.63
CA ALA A 240 13.57 7.59 -4.87
C ALA A 240 15.11 7.70 -4.93
N LEU A 241 15.79 7.79 -3.77
CA LEU A 241 17.24 8.02 -3.76
C LEU A 241 18.01 6.83 -4.36
N GLY A 242 18.88 7.14 -5.33
CA GLY A 242 19.63 6.15 -6.09
C GLY A 242 18.80 5.43 -7.16
N ASP A 243 17.56 5.85 -7.39
CA ASP A 243 16.75 5.39 -8.52
C ASP A 243 17.15 6.12 -9.81
N SER A 244 17.14 5.39 -10.92
CA SER A 244 17.51 5.93 -12.23
C SER A 244 16.35 6.49 -13.05
N ARG A 245 15.10 6.27 -12.61
CA ARG A 245 13.90 6.72 -13.32
C ARG A 245 13.65 8.21 -13.14
N SER A 246 13.01 8.81 -14.14
CA SER A 246 12.63 10.22 -14.11
C SER A 246 11.46 10.46 -13.16
N ILE A 247 11.50 11.57 -12.43
CA ILE A 247 10.42 12.01 -11.53
C ILE A 247 10.16 13.51 -11.77
N PRO A 248 9.06 13.90 -12.47
CA PRO A 248 7.98 13.07 -13.03
C PRO A 248 8.43 12.08 -14.12
N PRO A 249 7.65 11.03 -14.41
CA PRO A 249 8.01 10.01 -15.40
C PRO A 249 8.00 10.54 -16.82
N GLU A 250 8.87 9.98 -17.66
CA GLU A 250 8.87 10.18 -19.10
C GLU A 250 8.10 9.07 -19.82
N ALA A 251 7.66 9.34 -21.04
CA ALA A 251 6.99 8.34 -21.86
C ALA A 251 7.91 7.14 -22.12
N GLY A 252 7.51 5.97 -21.63
CA GLY A 252 8.30 4.74 -21.73
C GLY A 252 8.93 4.29 -20.41
N ASP A 253 8.91 5.13 -19.37
CA ASP A 253 9.34 4.73 -18.03
C ASP A 253 8.47 3.57 -17.52
N THR A 254 9.13 2.57 -16.93
CA THR A 254 8.46 1.43 -16.31
C THR A 254 8.57 1.52 -14.80
N TRP A 255 7.41 1.49 -14.15
CA TRP A 255 7.31 1.53 -12.70
C TRP A 255 6.74 0.23 -12.15
N ARG A 256 7.19 -0.14 -10.95
CA ARG A 256 6.71 -1.33 -10.24
C ARG A 256 5.76 -0.88 -9.15
N MET A 257 4.53 -1.37 -9.25
CA MET A 257 3.46 -1.07 -8.33
C MET A 257 2.73 -2.37 -8.02
N ASP A 258 2.14 -2.44 -6.83
CA ASP A 258 1.19 -3.49 -6.45
C ASP A 258 -0.08 -2.86 -5.90
N PHE A 259 -1.20 -3.54 -6.09
CA PHE A 259 -2.52 -3.08 -5.67
C PHE A 259 -3.25 -4.23 -5.01
N SER A 260 -3.59 -4.07 -3.74
CA SER A 260 -4.21 -5.12 -2.93
C SER A 260 -5.49 -4.60 -2.26
N ARG A 261 -6.28 -5.53 -1.74
CA ARG A 261 -7.50 -5.27 -0.98
C ARG A 261 -7.59 -6.29 0.13
N PHE A 262 -7.69 -5.87 1.39
CA PHE A 262 -8.22 -6.71 2.44
C PHE A 262 -9.72 -6.48 2.58
N ASN A 263 -10.44 -7.58 2.78
CA ASN A 263 -11.84 -7.53 3.16
C ASN A 263 -12.10 -8.53 4.27
N GLN A 264 -12.99 -8.15 5.18
CA GLN A 264 -13.41 -8.98 6.31
C GLN A 264 -14.51 -9.96 5.93
N PHE A 265 -15.07 -9.84 4.72
CA PHE A 265 -16.06 -10.77 4.21
C PHE A 265 -15.43 -12.13 3.95
N LYS A 266 -15.85 -13.14 4.72
CA LYS A 266 -15.49 -14.54 4.46
C LYS A 266 -16.62 -15.20 3.71
N GLU A 267 -16.35 -15.63 2.48
CA GLU A 267 -17.28 -16.44 1.71
C GLU A 267 -17.67 -17.68 2.53
N ALA A 268 -18.96 -18.03 2.53
CA ALA A 268 -19.41 -19.24 3.19
C ALA A 268 -18.71 -20.46 2.54
N PRO A 269 -18.24 -21.44 3.33
CA PRO A 269 -17.76 -22.69 2.74
C PRO A 269 -18.85 -23.32 1.87
N PRO A 270 -18.48 -24.02 0.79
CA PRO A 270 -19.41 -24.78 -0.04
C PRO A 270 -20.16 -25.87 0.75
#